data_AF-A0A1S2PCX2-F1
#
_entry.id   AF-A0A1S2PCX2-F1
#
_cell.length_a   1.000
_cell.length_b   1.000
_cell.length_c   1.000
_cell.angle_alpha   90.00
_cell.angle_beta   90.00
_cell.angle_gamma   90.00
#
_symmetry.space_group_name_H-M   'P 1'
#
loop_
_entity.id
_entity.type
_entity.pdbx_description
1 polymer ?
#
loop_
_entity_poly.entity_id
_entity_poly.type
_entity_poly.pdbx_seq_one_letter_code
_entity_poly.pdbx_strand_id
1 'polypeptide(L)'
;MPKRKGRPLVHAATVMALLAGSAYFTYELRQDEQAKVPAVQAVTDDSKGKATGKETWERLNNPARSVFRDASGAVVGTFTDGARTATLKGPSRTFSEPSNTTSRVITDDWVRLMPEPWTKGAEKEQWFKDWFKTNHGSEEDDIFALAFQYVEGAPVKKDSEGTPYAGDAVFGPFKEDGVDRLEQNDFYDYLGKPYTFRNGTTLYPRQERYRALDCSGFMRMVWGYRSRYPLMATNTLGDGLPRSADGMARSKTGVDIIKIQGPSPWYVRPTNIDVLQPGDLLFFKMDHRTGNHIDHVALYLGLDTDGHRVFISSRKEVNGPTMGDKGGASRIDGNGFYAQLFRSAKRL
;
A
#
# COMPACT_ATOMS: atom_id res chain seq x y z
N MET A 1 37.98 48.93 -39.08
CA MET A 1 37.63 47.78 -38.22
C MET A 1 36.22 47.31 -38.57
N PRO A 2 36.01 46.12 -39.17
CA PRO A 2 34.66 45.65 -39.50
C PRO A 2 34.07 44.79 -38.38
N LYS A 3 32.77 45.00 -38.16
CA LYS A 3 31.90 44.35 -37.16
C LYS A 3 31.64 42.87 -37.51
N ARG A 4 31.87 41.96 -36.55
CA ARG A 4 31.31 40.60 -36.55
C ARG A 4 29.95 40.60 -35.85
N LYS A 5 28.87 40.27 -36.56
CA LYS A 5 27.60 39.80 -35.99
C LYS A 5 27.04 38.68 -36.87
N GLY A 6 27.12 37.44 -36.39
CA GLY A 6 26.58 36.26 -37.09
C GLY A 6 26.62 34.96 -36.30
N ARG A 7 26.77 35.00 -34.96
CA ARG A 7 26.90 33.79 -34.13
C ARG A 7 25.77 33.48 -33.10
N PRO A 8 24.76 34.33 -32.82
CA PRO A 8 23.71 33.93 -31.88
C PRO A 8 22.60 33.05 -32.50
N LEU A 9 22.27 33.25 -33.79
CA LEU A 9 21.19 32.52 -34.46
C LEU A 9 21.51 31.03 -34.71
N VAL A 10 22.77 30.72 -35.03
CA VAL A 10 23.20 29.33 -35.28
C VAL A 10 23.21 28.53 -33.97
N HIS A 11 23.60 29.14 -32.85
CA HIS A 11 23.55 28.48 -31.54
C HIS A 11 22.11 28.26 -31.06
N ALA A 12 21.21 29.23 -31.23
CA ALA A 12 19.80 29.05 -30.89
C ALA A 12 19.13 27.93 -31.71
N ALA A 13 19.40 27.87 -33.02
CA ALA A 13 18.88 26.80 -33.88
C ALA A 13 19.43 25.42 -33.48
N THR A 14 20.71 25.34 -33.12
CA THR A 14 21.34 24.07 -32.69
C THR A 14 20.77 23.60 -31.35
N VAL A 15 20.59 24.50 -30.39
CA VAL A 15 19.99 24.16 -29.08
C VAL A 15 18.52 23.74 -29.24
N MET A 16 17.74 24.42 -30.08
CA MET A 16 16.35 24.03 -30.36
C MET A 16 16.26 22.68 -31.05
N ALA A 17 17.15 22.38 -31.99
CA ALA A 17 17.20 21.07 -32.65
C ALA A 17 17.59 19.94 -31.66
N LEU A 18 18.53 20.20 -30.74
CA LEU A 18 18.91 19.25 -29.70
C LEU A 18 17.78 19.04 -28.68
N LEU A 19 17.03 20.09 -28.31
CA LEU A 19 15.87 19.99 -27.41
C LEU A 19 14.70 19.27 -28.07
N ALA A 20 14.42 19.53 -29.35
CA ALA A 20 13.40 18.82 -30.11
C ALA A 20 13.77 17.34 -30.29
N GLY A 21 15.05 17.05 -30.58
CA GLY A 21 15.57 15.69 -30.62
C GLY A 21 15.46 14.99 -29.26
N SER A 22 15.86 15.64 -28.17
CA SER A 22 15.71 15.14 -26.80
C SER A 22 14.25 14.83 -26.45
N ALA A 23 13.31 15.72 -26.79
CA ALA A 23 11.89 15.51 -26.54
C ALA A 23 11.32 14.37 -27.38
N TYR A 24 11.72 14.27 -28.66
CA TYR A 24 11.33 13.17 -29.55
C TYR A 24 11.87 11.82 -29.04
N PHE A 25 13.15 11.76 -28.67
CA PHE A 25 13.74 10.54 -28.10
C PHE A 25 13.15 10.18 -26.75
N THR A 26 12.76 11.15 -25.92
CA THR A 26 12.06 10.88 -24.64
C THR A 26 10.64 10.37 -24.88
N TYR A 27 9.95 10.89 -25.91
CA TYR A 27 8.63 10.42 -26.32
C TYR A 27 8.69 9.00 -26.91
N GLU A 28 9.64 8.73 -27.80
CA GLU A 28 9.84 7.39 -28.34
C GLU A 28 10.32 6.42 -27.26
N LEU A 29 11.23 6.79 -26.35
CA LEU A 29 11.61 5.93 -25.22
C LEU A 29 10.39 5.61 -24.35
N ARG A 30 9.49 6.57 -24.10
CA ARG A 30 8.26 6.33 -23.33
C ARG A 30 7.29 5.41 -24.07
N GLN A 31 7.15 5.55 -25.39
CA GLN A 31 6.35 4.62 -26.19
C GLN A 31 6.96 3.22 -26.20
N ASP A 32 8.27 3.11 -26.37
CA ASP A 32 9.01 1.85 -26.38
C ASP A 32 9.02 1.18 -25.01
N GLU A 33 9.15 1.94 -23.92
CA GLU A 33 9.02 1.44 -22.55
C GLU A 33 7.58 0.98 -22.28
N GLN A 34 6.55 1.75 -22.66
CA GLN A 34 5.15 1.30 -22.55
C GLN A 34 4.85 0.05 -23.39
N ALA A 35 5.52 -0.12 -24.54
CA ALA A 35 5.40 -1.30 -25.39
C ALA A 35 6.22 -2.51 -24.88
N LYS A 36 7.26 -2.26 -24.08
CA LYS A 36 8.15 -3.27 -23.48
C LYS A 36 7.77 -3.66 -22.06
N VAL A 37 6.87 -2.93 -21.39
CA VAL A 37 6.21 -3.43 -20.18
C VAL A 37 5.48 -4.73 -20.57
N PRO A 38 5.84 -5.89 -19.99
CA PRO A 38 5.07 -7.11 -20.20
C PRO A 38 3.62 -6.80 -19.86
N ALA A 39 2.68 -7.13 -20.77
CA ALA A 39 1.27 -6.96 -20.50
C ALA A 39 0.99 -7.50 -19.09
N VAL A 40 0.52 -6.63 -18.19
CA VAL A 40 0.17 -7.02 -16.83
C VAL A 40 -0.77 -8.20 -16.95
N GLN A 41 -0.27 -9.41 -16.64
CA GLN A 41 -1.11 -10.57 -16.42
C GLN A 41 -1.78 -10.35 -15.05
N ALA A 42 -2.69 -9.40 -15.03
CA ALA A 42 -3.81 -9.45 -14.12
C ALA A 42 -4.53 -10.78 -14.40
N VAL A 43 -5.07 -11.39 -13.35
CA VAL A 43 -5.95 -12.56 -13.46
C VAL A 43 -6.89 -12.38 -14.64
N THR A 44 -6.61 -13.07 -15.74
CA THR A 44 -7.57 -13.26 -16.81
C THR A 44 -8.50 -14.36 -16.31
N ASP A 45 -9.49 -13.95 -15.51
CA ASP A 45 -10.80 -14.58 -15.67
C ASP A 45 -11.20 -14.30 -17.14
N ASP A 46 -11.63 -15.33 -17.88
CA ASP A 46 -11.89 -15.32 -19.34
C ASP A 46 -12.89 -14.26 -19.84
N SER A 47 -13.37 -13.35 -19.00
CA SER A 47 -14.14 -12.18 -19.40
C SER A 47 -13.21 -11.00 -19.77
N LYS A 48 -12.62 -11.07 -20.97
CA LYS A 48 -12.29 -9.82 -21.71
C LYS A 48 -13.61 -9.05 -21.88
N GLY A 49 -13.85 -8.07 -21.02
CA GLY A 49 -15.03 -7.21 -21.08
C GLY A 49 -15.13 -6.61 -22.48
N LYS A 50 -16.13 -7.04 -23.27
CA LYS A 50 -16.37 -6.46 -24.58
C LYS A 50 -16.75 -4.99 -24.38
N ALA A 51 -16.16 -4.08 -25.16
CA ALA A 51 -16.60 -2.70 -25.21
C ALA A 51 -18.11 -2.67 -25.52
N THR A 52 -18.90 -2.22 -24.55
CA THR A 52 -20.37 -2.14 -24.70
C THR A 52 -20.84 -0.74 -25.09
N GLY A 53 -19.93 0.24 -25.07
CA GLY A 53 -20.24 1.66 -25.25
C GLY A 53 -20.94 2.29 -24.04
N LYS A 54 -21.07 1.56 -22.93
CA LYS A 54 -21.69 2.02 -21.67
C LYS A 54 -20.90 1.49 -20.47
N GLU A 55 -20.99 2.20 -19.36
CA GLU A 55 -20.45 1.72 -18.08
C GLU A 55 -21.23 0.48 -17.60
N THR A 56 -20.53 -0.49 -17.03
CA THR A 56 -21.13 -1.76 -16.61
C THR A 56 -20.59 -2.22 -15.26
N TRP A 57 -21.43 -2.99 -14.54
CA TRP A 57 -21.08 -3.64 -13.29
C TRP A 57 -21.06 -5.15 -13.51
N GLU A 58 -19.93 -5.78 -13.26
CA GLU A 58 -19.73 -7.22 -13.36
C GLU A 58 -19.55 -7.83 -11.97
N ARG A 59 -20.09 -9.04 -11.76
CA ARG A 59 -19.89 -9.81 -10.54
C ARG A 59 -18.90 -10.92 -10.78
N LEU A 60 -17.83 -10.92 -9.99
CA LEU A 60 -16.81 -11.97 -9.98
C LEU A 60 -16.82 -12.70 -8.64
N ASN A 61 -16.24 -13.89 -8.63
CA ASN A 61 -16.10 -14.75 -7.44
C ASN A 61 -14.62 -14.97 -7.11
N ASN A 62 -14.35 -15.55 -5.94
CA ASN A 62 -13.01 -15.86 -5.44
C ASN A 62 -12.04 -14.64 -5.38
N PRO A 63 -12.32 -13.63 -4.54
CA PRO A 63 -13.50 -13.47 -3.68
C PRO A 63 -14.70 -12.86 -4.43
N ALA A 64 -15.89 -12.97 -3.81
CA ALA A 64 -17.08 -12.29 -4.30
C ALA A 64 -16.84 -10.77 -4.35
N ARG A 65 -16.95 -10.18 -5.55
CA ARG A 65 -16.64 -8.76 -5.78
C ARG A 65 -17.44 -8.17 -6.93
N SER A 66 -17.66 -6.87 -6.88
CA SER A 66 -18.18 -6.06 -7.98
C SER A 66 -17.02 -5.39 -8.70
N VAL A 67 -17.00 -5.49 -10.02
CA VAL A 67 -16.04 -4.80 -10.89
C VAL A 67 -16.81 -3.77 -11.71
N PHE A 68 -16.40 -2.51 -11.59
CA PHE A 68 -16.92 -1.42 -12.40
C PHE A 68 -16.06 -1.27 -13.64
N ARG A 69 -16.69 -1.29 -14.81
CA ARG A 69 -16.03 -1.12 -16.11
C ARG A 69 -16.57 0.10 -16.84
N ASP A 70 -15.68 0.82 -17.50
CA ASP A 70 -16.05 1.95 -18.33
C ASP A 70 -16.62 1.50 -19.69
N ALA A 71 -16.97 2.48 -20.55
CA ALA A 71 -17.52 2.23 -21.87
C ALA A 71 -16.58 1.44 -22.81
N SER A 72 -15.27 1.50 -22.57
CA SER A 72 -14.25 0.75 -23.32
C SER A 72 -14.14 -0.71 -22.85
N GLY A 73 -14.71 -1.03 -21.68
CA GLY A 73 -14.61 -2.33 -21.03
C GLY A 73 -13.44 -2.43 -20.03
N ALA A 74 -12.66 -1.36 -19.86
CA ALA A 74 -11.56 -1.31 -18.90
C ALA A 74 -12.11 -1.31 -17.46
N VAL A 75 -11.43 -2.02 -16.56
CA VAL A 75 -11.77 -2.00 -15.13
C VAL A 75 -11.35 -0.67 -14.55
N VAL A 76 -12.29 0.07 -13.98
CA VAL A 76 -12.06 1.37 -13.34
C VAL A 76 -12.29 1.34 -11.83
N GLY A 77 -12.89 0.26 -11.30
CA GLY A 77 -13.03 0.05 -9.87
C GLY A 77 -13.27 -1.40 -9.50
N THR A 78 -12.74 -1.83 -8.36
CA THR A 78 -13.03 -3.15 -7.77
C THR A 78 -13.42 -3.02 -6.31
N PHE A 79 -14.51 -3.70 -5.93
CA PHE A 79 -15.14 -3.63 -4.63
C PHE A 79 -15.44 -5.04 -4.12
N THR A 80 -14.83 -5.44 -3.00
CA THR A 80 -14.91 -6.83 -2.50
C THR A 80 -15.96 -6.93 -1.41
N ASP A 81 -16.88 -7.90 -1.51
CA ASP A 81 -17.96 -8.07 -0.55
C ASP A 81 -17.40 -8.28 0.87
N GLY A 82 -17.89 -7.49 1.83
CA GLY A 82 -17.45 -7.50 3.22
C GLY A 82 -16.21 -6.65 3.50
N ALA A 83 -15.51 -6.14 2.47
CA ALA A 83 -14.37 -5.23 2.63
C ALA A 83 -14.83 -3.78 2.52
N ARG A 84 -14.15 -2.89 3.23
CA ARG A 84 -14.27 -1.44 3.07
C ARG A 84 -13.24 -0.88 2.11
N THR A 85 -12.24 -1.65 1.72
CA THR A 85 -11.20 -1.24 0.79
C THR A 85 -11.72 -1.36 -0.64
N ALA A 86 -11.56 -0.29 -1.40
CA ALA A 86 -11.82 -0.24 -2.83
C ALA A 86 -10.54 0.13 -3.58
N THR A 87 -10.32 -0.50 -4.72
CA THR A 87 -9.25 -0.13 -5.64
C THR A 87 -9.87 0.55 -6.84
N LEU A 88 -9.59 1.83 -7.04
CA LEU A 88 -10.04 2.64 -8.18
C LEU A 88 -8.90 2.86 -9.15
N LYS A 89 -9.20 2.96 -10.44
CA LYS A 89 -8.23 3.46 -11.41
C LYS A 89 -8.21 4.98 -11.42
N GLY A 90 -7.04 5.55 -11.63
CA GLY A 90 -6.83 6.99 -11.71
C GLY A 90 -5.52 7.33 -12.41
N PRO A 91 -5.01 8.56 -12.25
CA PRO A 91 -3.73 8.96 -12.82
C PRO A 91 -2.60 8.03 -12.37
N SER A 92 -1.72 7.66 -13.30
CA SER A 92 -0.54 6.84 -13.01
C SER A 92 0.48 7.63 -12.19
N ARG A 93 1.10 6.98 -11.22
CA ARG A 93 2.11 7.55 -10.32
C ARG A 93 3.17 6.52 -9.93
N THR A 94 4.30 7.02 -9.44
CA THR A 94 5.43 6.20 -9.04
C THR A 94 5.71 6.34 -7.55
N PHE A 95 5.86 5.21 -6.88
CA PHE A 95 6.37 5.13 -5.53
C PHE A 95 7.79 4.54 -5.55
N SER A 96 8.71 5.19 -4.84
CA SER A 96 10.12 4.82 -4.79
C SER A 96 10.74 5.16 -3.44
N GLU A 97 11.68 4.34 -3.00
CA GLU A 97 12.48 4.55 -1.79
C GLU A 97 13.98 4.32 -2.12
N PRO A 98 14.62 5.28 -2.82
CA PRO A 98 15.94 5.07 -3.41
C PRO A 98 17.05 4.84 -2.37
N SER A 99 16.83 5.20 -1.10
CA SER A 99 17.78 4.96 -0.01
C SER A 99 17.96 3.47 0.31
N ASN A 100 16.93 2.64 0.08
CA ASN A 100 16.92 1.25 0.53
C ASN A 100 16.63 0.22 -0.58
N THR A 101 16.25 0.64 -1.79
CA THR A 101 16.09 -0.23 -2.97
C THR A 101 16.07 0.54 -4.29
N THR A 102 16.35 -0.17 -5.38
CA THR A 102 16.11 0.31 -6.75
C THR A 102 14.73 -0.06 -7.29
N SER A 103 13.99 -0.93 -6.58
CA SER A 103 12.62 -1.30 -6.95
C SER A 103 11.71 -0.08 -6.88
N ARG A 104 10.79 0.00 -7.85
CA ARG A 104 9.81 1.09 -7.97
C ARG A 104 8.44 0.48 -8.27
N VAL A 105 7.40 1.07 -7.71
CA VAL A 105 6.01 0.70 -8.04
C VAL A 105 5.43 1.79 -8.92
N ILE A 106 5.15 1.47 -10.18
CA ILE A 106 4.41 2.35 -11.09
C ILE A 106 2.99 1.80 -11.16
N THR A 107 2.02 2.58 -10.71
CA THR A 107 0.64 2.11 -10.59
C THR A 107 -0.35 3.22 -10.91
N ASP A 108 -1.49 2.82 -11.49
CA ASP A 108 -2.70 3.61 -11.64
C ASP A 108 -3.79 3.16 -10.64
N ASP A 109 -3.45 2.29 -9.69
CA ASP A 109 -4.32 1.87 -8.61
C ASP A 109 -4.30 2.91 -7.47
N TRP A 110 -5.51 3.31 -7.09
CA TRP A 110 -5.80 4.19 -5.97
C TRP A 110 -6.61 3.41 -4.95
N VAL A 111 -5.99 3.13 -3.80
CA VAL A 111 -6.56 2.31 -2.74
C VAL A 111 -7.25 3.23 -1.74
N ARG A 112 -8.56 3.12 -1.63
CA ARG A 112 -9.40 4.03 -0.86
C ARG A 112 -10.27 3.27 0.14
N LEU A 113 -10.58 3.91 1.27
CA LEU A 113 -11.47 3.35 2.27
C LEU A 113 -12.91 3.87 2.09
N MET A 114 -13.84 2.94 1.91
CA MET A 114 -15.29 3.17 1.90
C MET A 114 -15.83 3.36 3.33
N PRO A 115 -16.92 4.12 3.49
CA PRO A 115 -17.53 4.32 4.80
C PRO A 115 -18.14 3.02 5.35
N GLU A 116 -18.71 2.19 4.47
CA GLU A 116 -19.37 0.93 4.80
C GLU A 116 -18.72 -0.26 4.08
N PRO A 117 -18.80 -1.48 4.64
CA PRO A 117 -18.42 -2.69 3.93
C PRO A 117 -19.23 -2.85 2.64
N TRP A 118 -18.56 -3.21 1.54
CA TRP A 118 -19.24 -3.44 0.28
C TRP A 118 -20.17 -4.65 0.35
N THR A 119 -21.30 -4.55 -0.32
CA THR A 119 -22.23 -5.67 -0.53
C THR A 119 -22.73 -5.66 -1.96
N LYS A 120 -23.21 -6.81 -2.45
CA LYS A 120 -23.82 -6.88 -3.79
C LYS A 120 -25.00 -5.91 -3.90
N GLY A 121 -24.95 -5.00 -4.87
CA GLY A 121 -25.98 -3.98 -5.06
C GLY A 121 -25.64 -2.62 -4.44
N ALA A 122 -24.54 -2.54 -3.67
CA ALA A 122 -24.10 -1.30 -3.03
C ALA A 122 -23.83 -0.15 -4.01
N GLU A 123 -23.62 -0.44 -5.31
CA GLU A 123 -23.49 0.59 -6.34
C GLU A 123 -24.73 1.51 -6.45
N LYS A 124 -25.87 1.06 -5.94
CA LYS A 124 -27.13 1.81 -5.95
C LYS A 124 -27.34 2.63 -4.68
N GLU A 125 -26.61 2.33 -3.62
CA GLU A 125 -26.75 2.97 -2.31
C GLU A 125 -26.24 4.42 -2.33
N GLN A 126 -26.88 5.27 -1.55
CA GLN A 126 -26.55 6.70 -1.53
C GLN A 126 -25.15 6.95 -0.95
N TRP A 127 -24.79 6.26 0.14
CA TRP A 127 -23.47 6.36 0.76
C TRP A 127 -22.35 6.06 -0.22
N PHE A 128 -22.56 5.09 -1.13
CA PHE A 128 -21.56 4.73 -2.12
C PHE A 128 -21.48 5.78 -3.22
N LYS A 129 -22.61 6.24 -3.74
CA LYS A 129 -22.63 7.29 -4.78
C LYS A 129 -21.92 8.56 -4.31
N ASP A 130 -22.14 8.98 -3.08
CA ASP A 130 -21.50 10.16 -2.49
C ASP A 130 -19.99 9.95 -2.30
N TRP A 131 -19.60 8.79 -1.77
CA TRP A 131 -18.21 8.41 -1.64
C TRP A 131 -17.50 8.31 -3.00
N PHE A 132 -18.13 7.66 -3.98
CA PHE A 132 -17.55 7.42 -5.30
C PHE A 132 -17.39 8.73 -6.07
N LYS A 133 -18.38 9.63 -6.02
CA LYS A 133 -18.28 10.98 -6.60
C LYS A 133 -17.06 11.76 -6.06
N THR A 134 -16.72 11.55 -4.79
CA THR A 134 -15.60 12.23 -4.13
C THR A 134 -14.25 11.58 -4.46
N ASN A 135 -14.22 10.25 -4.62
CA ASN A 135 -12.97 9.48 -4.71
C ASN A 135 -12.58 9.09 -6.15
N HIS A 136 -13.54 8.92 -7.04
CA HIS A 136 -13.28 8.52 -8.43
C HIS A 136 -12.59 9.66 -9.18
N GLY A 137 -11.37 9.40 -9.67
CA GLY A 137 -10.52 10.41 -10.30
C GLY A 137 -9.87 11.42 -9.34
N SER A 138 -10.05 11.26 -8.02
CA SER A 138 -9.41 12.14 -7.03
C SER A 138 -7.93 11.79 -6.85
N GLU A 139 -7.09 12.84 -6.83
CA GLU A 139 -5.65 12.72 -6.59
C GLU A 139 -5.25 12.94 -5.12
N GLU A 140 -6.22 13.11 -4.22
CA GLU A 140 -5.96 13.24 -2.77
C GLU A 140 -5.16 12.05 -2.23
N ASP A 141 -4.41 12.21 -1.14
CA ASP A 141 -3.60 11.12 -0.56
C ASP A 141 -4.46 9.87 -0.28
N ASP A 142 -4.14 8.74 -0.92
CA ASP A 142 -4.77 7.43 -0.72
C ASP A 142 -3.89 6.56 0.19
N ILE A 143 -4.26 5.29 0.42
CA ILE A 143 -3.51 4.41 1.33
C ILE A 143 -2.03 4.30 0.97
N PHE A 144 -1.69 4.26 -0.33
CA PHE A 144 -0.29 4.20 -0.76
C PHE A 144 0.44 5.51 -0.49
N ALA A 145 -0.15 6.64 -0.88
CA ALA A 145 0.43 7.95 -0.59
C ALA A 145 0.63 8.18 0.91
N LEU A 146 -0.31 7.73 1.75
CA LEU A 146 -0.21 7.79 3.20
C LEU A 146 0.91 6.89 3.74
N ALA A 147 1.06 5.67 3.23
CA ALA A 147 2.11 4.75 3.64
C ALA A 147 3.51 5.31 3.38
N PHE A 148 3.71 5.95 2.23
CA PHE A 148 5.00 6.56 1.84
C PHE A 148 5.33 7.86 2.59
N GLN A 149 4.43 8.38 3.42
CA GLN A 149 4.74 9.54 4.26
C GLN A 149 5.51 9.19 5.54
N TYR A 150 5.84 7.92 5.75
CA TYR A 150 6.53 7.45 6.95
C TYR A 150 7.83 6.69 6.66
N VAL A 151 8.25 6.62 5.39
CA VAL A 151 9.55 6.03 5.03
C VAL A 151 10.71 6.93 5.42
N GLU A 152 11.92 6.39 5.38
CA GLU A 152 13.15 7.12 5.66
C GLU A 152 13.23 8.41 4.83
N GLY A 153 13.53 9.53 5.49
CA GLY A 153 13.64 10.84 4.83
C GLY A 153 12.31 11.49 4.41
N ALA A 154 11.15 10.86 4.70
CA ALA A 154 9.86 11.46 4.39
C ALA A 154 9.69 12.82 5.12
N PRO A 155 9.25 13.88 4.42
CA PRO A 155 9.19 15.23 4.97
C PRO A 155 8.16 15.30 6.10
N VAL A 156 8.49 16.07 7.14
CA VAL A 156 7.56 16.31 8.24
C VAL A 156 6.39 17.15 7.75
N LYS A 157 5.19 16.58 7.79
CA LYS A 157 3.94 17.31 7.58
C LYS A 157 3.36 17.72 8.93
N LYS A 158 2.88 18.96 9.02
CA LYS A 158 2.27 19.56 10.21
C LYS A 158 0.84 20.01 9.92
N ASP A 159 -0.03 19.90 10.91
CA ASP A 159 -1.38 20.44 10.83
C ASP A 159 -1.39 21.98 11.01
N SER A 160 -2.56 22.60 10.97
CA SER A 160 -2.74 24.04 11.14
C SER A 160 -2.27 24.57 12.50
N GLU A 161 -2.16 23.69 13.51
CA GLU A 161 -1.67 24.01 14.85
C GLU A 161 -0.16 23.78 14.97
N GLY A 162 0.51 23.34 13.90
CA GLY A 162 1.93 23.03 13.88
C GLY A 162 2.30 21.66 14.44
N THR A 163 1.33 20.81 14.76
CA THR A 163 1.59 19.44 15.24
C THR A 163 2.05 18.55 14.08
N PRO A 164 3.23 17.90 14.18
CA PRO A 164 3.63 16.87 13.23
C PRO A 164 2.68 15.68 13.20
N TYR A 165 2.16 15.31 12.03
CA TYR A 165 1.29 14.13 11.86
C TYR A 165 1.84 13.11 10.87
N ALA A 166 2.86 13.47 10.09
CA ALA A 166 3.56 12.60 9.14
C ALA A 166 5.05 12.96 9.04
N GLY A 167 5.83 12.08 8.43
CA GLY A 167 7.27 12.19 8.27
C GLY A 167 7.96 10.89 8.69
N ASP A 168 9.27 10.86 8.52
CA ASP A 168 10.13 9.70 8.83
C ASP A 168 9.79 9.06 10.20
N ALA A 169 9.57 7.74 10.18
CA ALA A 169 9.24 6.93 11.33
C ALA A 169 10.33 5.89 11.59
N VAL A 170 10.68 5.72 12.86
CA VAL A 170 11.61 4.67 13.30
C VAL A 170 10.86 3.38 13.63
N PHE A 171 11.53 2.22 13.63
CA PHE A 171 10.86 0.99 14.09
C PHE A 171 10.60 1.02 15.60
N GLY A 172 11.59 1.50 16.35
CA GLY A 172 11.59 1.55 17.82
C GLY A 172 12.99 1.74 18.38
N PRO A 173 13.11 2.12 19.67
CA PRO A 173 14.39 2.20 20.34
C PRO A 173 15.06 0.83 20.43
N PHE A 174 16.39 0.81 20.59
CA PHE A 174 17.10 -0.43 20.90
C PHE A 174 16.68 -0.98 22.26
N LYS A 175 16.73 -2.30 22.40
CA LYS A 175 16.72 -2.99 23.69
C LYS A 175 18.02 -2.68 24.44
N GLU A 176 18.05 -3.00 25.73
CA GLU A 176 19.24 -2.81 26.58
C GLU A 176 20.49 -3.54 26.04
N ASP A 177 20.31 -4.64 25.31
CA ASP A 177 21.40 -5.37 24.66
C ASP A 177 22.06 -4.62 23.48
N GLY A 178 21.42 -3.55 22.97
CA GLY A 178 21.89 -2.77 21.83
C GLY A 178 21.82 -3.50 20.48
N VAL A 179 21.26 -4.72 20.43
CA VAL A 179 21.24 -5.58 19.23
C VAL A 179 19.88 -5.53 18.56
N ASP A 180 18.80 -5.69 19.33
CA ASP A 180 17.43 -5.76 18.80
C ASP A 180 16.64 -4.50 19.16
N ARG A 181 15.53 -4.25 18.45
CA ARG A 181 14.65 -3.10 18.71
C ARG A 181 13.42 -3.53 19.48
N LEU A 182 12.94 -2.63 20.32
CA LEU A 182 11.69 -2.80 21.04
C LEU A 182 10.51 -2.73 20.07
N GLU A 183 9.70 -3.78 20.07
CA GLU A 183 8.41 -3.85 19.39
C GLU A 183 7.30 -3.22 20.25
N GLN A 184 6.06 -3.28 19.76
CA GLN A 184 4.86 -2.74 20.38
C GLN A 184 4.78 -1.20 20.31
N ASN A 185 5.35 -0.58 19.27
CA ASN A 185 5.19 0.85 18.97
C ASN A 185 3.98 1.05 18.05
N ASP A 186 3.01 1.83 18.50
CA ASP A 186 1.76 2.09 17.75
C ASP A 186 1.67 3.56 17.29
N PHE A 187 0.62 3.91 16.54
CA PHE A 187 0.42 5.26 16.01
C PHE A 187 0.45 6.38 17.06
N TYR A 188 -0.02 6.11 18.30
CA TYR A 188 0.00 7.10 19.37
C TYR A 188 1.42 7.35 19.89
N ASP A 189 2.31 6.35 19.89
CA ASP A 189 3.74 6.52 20.20
C ASP A 189 4.41 7.41 19.14
N TYR A 190 4.11 7.16 17.85
CA TYR A 190 4.62 8.00 16.76
C TYR A 190 4.23 9.48 16.95
N LEU A 191 2.97 9.74 17.25
CA LEU A 191 2.42 11.09 17.42
C LEU A 191 2.88 11.75 18.73
N GLY A 192 3.29 10.96 19.73
CA GLY A 192 3.56 11.46 21.08
C GLY A 192 2.31 12.00 21.77
N LYS A 193 1.11 11.52 21.41
CA LYS A 193 -0.17 11.97 22.00
C LYS A 193 -1.01 10.78 22.49
N PRO A 194 -1.67 10.87 23.66
CA PRO A 194 -2.60 9.85 24.12
C PRO A 194 -3.74 9.63 23.12
N TYR A 195 -4.29 8.43 23.08
CA TYR A 195 -5.43 8.10 22.22
C TYR A 195 -6.47 7.27 22.97
N THR A 196 -7.72 7.72 22.88
CA THR A 196 -8.88 7.01 23.44
C THR A 196 -9.62 6.24 22.35
N PHE A 197 -9.65 4.92 22.50
CA PHE A 197 -10.36 4.01 21.60
C PHE A 197 -11.87 4.05 21.84
N ARG A 198 -12.65 3.56 20.87
CA ARG A 198 -14.13 3.55 20.93
C ARG A 198 -14.70 2.79 22.13
N ASN A 199 -13.95 1.82 22.67
CA ASN A 199 -14.32 1.08 23.88
C ASN A 199 -13.99 1.84 25.19
N GLY A 200 -13.55 3.09 25.11
CA GLY A 200 -13.18 3.93 26.25
C GLY A 200 -11.78 3.70 26.81
N THR A 201 -11.03 2.72 26.30
CA THR A 201 -9.64 2.51 26.72
C THR A 201 -8.76 3.65 26.20
N THR A 202 -7.95 4.25 27.06
CA THR A 202 -6.95 5.25 26.68
C THR A 202 -5.56 4.65 26.80
N LEU A 203 -4.77 4.73 25.73
CA LEU A 203 -3.34 4.39 25.74
C LEU A 203 -2.51 5.66 25.66
N TYR A 204 -1.37 5.63 26.35
CA TYR A 204 -0.47 6.77 26.46
C TYR A 204 0.83 6.48 25.71
N PRO A 205 1.37 7.47 24.97
CA PRO A 205 2.65 7.35 24.31
C PRO A 205 3.77 7.26 25.34
N ARG A 206 4.86 6.61 24.95
CA ARG A 206 6.11 6.66 25.71
C ARG A 206 7.13 7.55 25.02
N GLN A 207 7.82 8.39 25.80
CA GLN A 207 8.72 9.41 25.26
C GLN A 207 9.88 8.78 24.47
N GLU A 208 10.42 7.66 24.95
CA GLU A 208 11.49 6.92 24.27
C GLU A 208 11.04 6.24 22.97
N ARG A 209 9.74 6.24 22.67
CA ARG A 209 9.12 5.68 21.47
C ARG A 209 8.57 6.75 20.54
N TYR A 210 8.92 8.01 20.77
CA TYR A 210 8.50 9.10 19.89
C TYR A 210 8.91 8.82 18.44
N ARG A 211 7.96 8.98 17.52
CA ARG A 211 8.09 8.65 16.08
C ARG A 211 8.33 7.17 15.76
N ALA A 212 8.09 6.26 16.70
CA ALA A 212 8.23 4.83 16.46
C ALA A 212 6.94 4.19 15.95
N LEU A 213 7.07 3.33 14.93
CA LEU A 213 6.00 2.48 14.38
C LEU A 213 6.56 1.08 14.12
N ASP A 214 6.06 0.07 14.85
CA ASP A 214 6.33 -1.32 14.46
C ASP A 214 5.48 -1.73 13.24
N CYS A 215 5.63 -2.96 12.74
CA CYS A 215 4.93 -3.41 11.54
C CYS A 215 3.40 -3.22 11.60
N SER A 216 2.79 -3.60 12.72
CA SER A 216 1.35 -3.47 12.97
C SER A 216 0.94 -2.05 13.38
N GLY A 217 1.79 -1.32 14.11
CA GLY A 217 1.60 0.09 14.42
C GLY A 217 1.60 0.96 13.17
N PHE A 218 2.47 0.65 12.21
CA PHE A 218 2.49 1.30 10.89
C PHE A 218 1.18 1.06 10.13
N MET A 219 0.67 -0.18 10.11
CA MET A 219 -0.64 -0.46 9.51
C MET A 219 -1.77 0.31 10.22
N ARG A 220 -1.75 0.39 11.54
CA ARG A 220 -2.75 1.15 12.32
C ARG A 220 -2.63 2.66 12.15
N MET A 221 -1.43 3.18 11.90
CA MET A 221 -1.23 4.57 11.50
C MET A 221 -1.91 4.84 10.15
N VAL A 222 -1.57 4.06 9.13
CA VAL A 222 -2.05 4.26 7.75
C VAL A 222 -3.54 4.02 7.64
N TRP A 223 -4.02 2.83 8.02
CA TRP A 223 -5.43 2.46 7.89
C TRP A 223 -6.30 3.14 8.94
N GLY A 224 -5.84 3.17 10.18
CA GLY A 224 -6.64 3.63 11.31
C GLY A 224 -6.59 5.13 11.51
N TYR A 225 -5.46 5.63 12.04
CA TYR A 225 -5.37 7.04 12.44
C TYR A 225 -5.53 7.99 11.24
N ARG A 226 -4.82 7.72 10.14
CA ARG A 226 -4.81 8.56 8.94
C ARG A 226 -6.05 8.35 8.06
N SER A 227 -6.48 7.11 7.84
CA SER A 227 -7.60 6.80 6.94
C SER A 227 -8.94 6.53 7.64
N ARG A 228 -8.98 6.61 8.96
CA ARG A 228 -10.18 6.47 9.81
C ARG A 228 -10.83 5.08 9.81
N TYR A 229 -10.06 4.03 9.52
CA TYR A 229 -10.51 2.66 9.84
C TYR A 229 -10.64 2.51 11.37
N PRO A 230 -11.72 1.89 11.88
CA PRO A 230 -11.88 1.69 13.32
C PRO A 230 -10.68 0.94 13.91
N LEU A 231 -10.22 1.32 15.10
CA LEU A 231 -9.08 0.66 15.77
C LEU A 231 -9.53 0.06 17.12
N MET A 232 -8.96 -1.09 17.46
CA MET A 232 -9.13 -1.72 18.77
C MET A 232 -7.95 -1.39 19.69
N ALA A 233 -8.19 -1.24 20.99
CA ALA A 233 -7.11 -1.08 21.96
C ALA A 233 -6.30 -2.37 22.17
N THR A 234 -6.96 -3.53 22.04
CA THR A 234 -6.37 -4.87 22.20
C THR A 234 -6.69 -5.75 20.98
N ASN A 235 -6.33 -7.04 21.03
CA ASN A 235 -6.66 -7.98 19.95
C ASN A 235 -8.09 -8.54 20.02
N THR A 236 -8.80 -8.38 21.15
CA THR A 236 -9.98 -9.21 21.45
C THR A 236 -11.28 -8.44 21.62
N LEU A 237 -11.22 -7.12 21.86
CA LEU A 237 -12.40 -6.31 22.17
C LEU A 237 -12.63 -5.17 21.16
N GLY A 238 -13.79 -5.19 20.49
CA GLY A 238 -14.20 -4.20 19.50
C GLY A 238 -14.36 -4.75 18.09
N ASP A 239 -14.67 -3.85 17.15
CA ASP A 239 -15.01 -4.12 15.74
C ASP A 239 -14.02 -3.49 14.75
N GLY A 240 -12.82 -3.12 15.23
CA GLY A 240 -11.80 -2.44 14.45
C GLY A 240 -10.60 -3.30 14.09
N LEU A 241 -9.55 -2.65 13.61
CA LEU A 241 -8.27 -3.28 13.33
C LEU A 241 -7.56 -3.59 14.67
N PRO A 242 -7.23 -4.86 14.95
CA PRO A 242 -6.51 -5.29 16.15
C PRO A 242 -5.13 -4.65 16.30
N ARG A 243 -4.52 -4.78 17.50
CA ARG A 243 -3.20 -4.18 17.77
C ARG A 243 -2.05 -4.91 17.06
N SER A 244 -2.04 -6.23 17.10
CA SER A 244 -0.91 -7.04 16.61
C SER A 244 -1.15 -7.63 15.22
N ALA A 245 -0.09 -8.01 14.51
CA ALA A 245 -0.17 -8.73 13.24
C ALA A 245 -0.99 -10.04 13.38
N ASP A 246 -0.78 -10.81 14.44
CA ASP A 246 -1.56 -12.02 14.74
C ASP A 246 -3.05 -11.73 14.99
N GLY A 247 -3.33 -10.68 15.77
CA GLY A 247 -4.71 -10.22 15.98
C GLY A 247 -5.37 -9.86 14.65
N MET A 248 -4.71 -9.06 13.81
CA MET A 248 -5.22 -8.67 12.49
C MET A 248 -5.49 -9.89 11.63
N ALA A 249 -4.52 -10.81 11.51
CA ALA A 249 -4.62 -12.01 10.68
C ALA A 249 -5.74 -12.96 11.09
N ARG A 250 -6.09 -13.02 12.38
CA ARG A 250 -7.10 -13.96 12.92
C ARG A 250 -8.46 -13.33 13.22
N SER A 251 -8.54 -12.01 13.21
CA SER A 251 -9.79 -11.30 13.48
C SER A 251 -10.84 -11.53 12.39
N LYS A 252 -12.08 -11.20 12.72
CA LYS A 252 -13.19 -11.11 11.75
C LYS A 252 -13.21 -9.78 10.99
N THR A 253 -12.26 -8.89 11.28
CA THR A 253 -12.15 -7.60 10.62
C THR A 253 -11.66 -7.81 9.19
N GLY A 254 -12.36 -7.19 8.23
CA GLY A 254 -12.13 -7.37 6.81
C GLY A 254 -12.45 -8.79 6.31
N VAL A 255 -11.97 -9.10 5.10
CA VAL A 255 -12.22 -10.33 4.36
C VAL A 255 -10.94 -11.13 4.23
N ASP A 256 -10.98 -12.42 4.54
CA ASP A 256 -9.86 -13.33 4.25
C ASP A 256 -9.75 -13.56 2.74
N ILE A 257 -8.73 -12.98 2.12
CA ILE A 257 -8.39 -13.21 0.71
C ILE A 257 -7.62 -14.51 0.58
N ILE A 258 -6.67 -14.72 1.48
CA ILE A 258 -5.94 -15.97 1.64
C ILE A 258 -5.98 -16.32 3.12
N LYS A 259 -6.59 -17.46 3.46
CA LYS A 259 -6.70 -17.93 4.84
C LYS A 259 -5.38 -18.54 5.33
N ILE A 260 -5.13 -18.46 6.64
CA ILE A 260 -4.09 -19.27 7.29
C ILE A 260 -4.46 -20.75 7.13
N GLN A 261 -3.53 -21.58 6.66
CA GLN A 261 -3.75 -22.99 6.38
C GLN A 261 -2.62 -23.87 6.91
N GLY A 262 -2.90 -25.16 7.09
CA GLY A 262 -1.92 -26.15 7.52
C GLY A 262 -1.58 -26.12 9.02
N PRO A 263 -0.64 -26.97 9.46
CA PRO A 263 -0.34 -27.13 10.87
C PRO A 263 0.48 -25.96 11.44
N SER A 264 0.13 -25.57 12.66
CA SER A 264 0.97 -24.74 13.53
C SER A 264 2.30 -25.45 13.85
N PRO A 265 3.39 -24.72 14.13
CA PRO A 265 3.50 -23.26 14.20
C PRO A 265 3.75 -22.59 12.85
N TRP A 266 4.14 -23.35 11.83
CA TRP A 266 4.68 -22.77 10.61
C TRP A 266 3.64 -22.41 9.58
N TYR A 267 2.51 -23.13 9.52
CA TYR A 267 1.49 -22.98 8.48
C TYR A 267 2.04 -23.22 7.07
N VAL A 268 1.14 -23.44 6.12
CA VAL A 268 1.50 -23.70 4.72
C VAL A 268 1.58 -22.37 3.96
N ARG A 269 2.63 -22.23 3.14
CA ARG A 269 2.74 -21.12 2.19
C ARG A 269 1.63 -21.22 1.14
N PRO A 270 0.87 -20.15 0.85
CA PRO A 270 -0.12 -20.14 -0.21
C PRO A 270 0.51 -20.44 -1.57
N THR A 271 -0.12 -21.33 -2.35
CA THR A 271 0.34 -21.69 -3.70
C THR A 271 -0.22 -20.78 -4.78
N ASN A 272 -1.44 -20.27 -4.60
CA ASN A 272 -2.06 -19.27 -5.46
C ASN A 272 -2.13 -17.94 -4.71
N ILE A 273 -1.49 -16.92 -5.27
CA ILE A 273 -1.50 -15.55 -4.74
C ILE A 273 -2.10 -14.55 -5.73
N ASP A 274 -2.67 -15.02 -6.84
CA ASP A 274 -3.22 -14.19 -7.93
C ASP A 274 -4.50 -13.44 -7.49
N VAL A 275 -5.14 -13.91 -6.42
CA VAL A 275 -6.31 -13.28 -5.80
C VAL A 275 -6.01 -11.97 -5.05
N LEU A 276 -4.73 -11.68 -4.82
CA LEU A 276 -4.29 -10.47 -4.13
C LEU A 276 -4.55 -9.21 -4.96
N GLN A 277 -4.90 -8.12 -4.29
CA GLN A 277 -5.07 -6.81 -4.90
C GLN A 277 -4.27 -5.75 -4.13
N PRO A 278 -3.74 -4.72 -4.83
CA PRO A 278 -3.17 -3.53 -4.20
C PRO A 278 -4.05 -3.04 -3.05
N GLY A 279 -3.45 -2.90 -1.86
CA GLY A 279 -4.19 -2.58 -0.63
C GLY A 279 -4.41 -3.75 0.34
N ASP A 280 -4.17 -4.99 -0.06
CA ASP A 280 -4.29 -6.12 0.86
C ASP A 280 -3.23 -6.08 1.97
N LEU A 281 -3.64 -6.45 3.17
CA LEU A 281 -2.71 -6.78 4.24
C LEU A 281 -2.13 -8.18 4.01
N LEU A 282 -0.81 -8.29 4.11
CA LEU A 282 -0.06 -9.54 3.99
C LEU A 282 0.49 -9.94 5.35
N PHE A 283 0.40 -11.22 5.69
CA PHE A 283 0.79 -11.74 7.01
C PHE A 283 1.86 -12.82 6.89
N PHE A 284 2.88 -12.74 7.75
CA PHE A 284 4.06 -13.59 7.68
C PHE A 284 4.36 -14.29 9.01
N LYS A 285 4.81 -15.53 8.92
CA LYS A 285 5.34 -16.32 10.05
C LYS A 285 6.86 -16.37 9.94
N MET A 286 7.57 -15.70 10.83
CA MET A 286 9.00 -15.42 10.73
C MET A 286 9.83 -15.94 11.91
N ASP A 287 9.27 -16.08 13.11
CA ASP A 287 10.02 -16.43 14.31
C ASP A 287 9.60 -17.79 14.87
N HIS A 288 10.54 -18.72 15.03
CA HIS A 288 10.25 -20.04 15.60
C HIS A 288 9.83 -19.98 17.08
N ARG A 289 10.20 -18.90 17.79
CA ARG A 289 10.00 -18.74 19.24
C ARG A 289 8.60 -18.28 19.60
N THR A 290 7.86 -17.71 18.65
CA THR A 290 6.51 -17.15 18.89
C THR A 290 5.40 -18.19 18.72
N GLY A 291 5.74 -19.47 18.58
CA GLY A 291 4.76 -20.55 18.49
C GLY A 291 3.80 -20.34 17.32
N ASN A 292 2.51 -20.35 17.56
CA ASN A 292 1.47 -20.23 16.53
C ASN A 292 1.17 -18.78 16.10
N HIS A 293 1.83 -17.77 16.68
CA HIS A 293 1.55 -16.38 16.35
C HIS A 293 2.06 -15.98 14.96
N ILE A 294 1.29 -15.18 14.23
CA ILE A 294 1.78 -14.44 13.07
C ILE A 294 2.63 -13.26 13.54
N ASP A 295 3.82 -13.12 12.95
CA ASP A 295 4.87 -12.25 13.47
C ASP A 295 4.89 -10.87 12.80
N HIS A 296 4.47 -10.80 11.54
CA HIS A 296 4.65 -9.60 10.73
C HIS A 296 3.46 -9.33 9.82
N VAL A 297 3.22 -8.05 9.57
CA VAL A 297 2.19 -7.56 8.66
C VAL A 297 2.78 -6.52 7.69
N ALA A 298 2.31 -6.54 6.46
CA ALA A 298 2.69 -5.61 5.41
C ALA A 298 1.47 -5.15 4.59
N LEU A 299 1.66 -4.08 3.82
CA LEU A 299 0.71 -3.59 2.82
C LEU A 299 1.17 -3.99 1.42
N TYR A 300 0.35 -4.74 0.69
CA TYR A 300 0.63 -5.14 -0.68
C TYR A 300 0.50 -3.94 -1.63
N LEU A 301 1.55 -3.69 -2.42
CA LEU A 301 1.62 -2.55 -3.34
C LEU A 301 1.25 -2.92 -4.78
N GLY A 302 1.20 -4.21 -5.12
CA GLY A 302 1.05 -4.69 -6.49
C GLY A 302 2.39 -5.12 -7.08
N LEU A 303 2.58 -4.86 -8.37
CA LEU A 303 3.80 -5.22 -9.09
C LEU A 303 4.81 -4.06 -9.07
N ASP A 304 6.10 -4.39 -8.94
CA ASP A 304 7.18 -3.45 -9.22
C ASP A 304 7.51 -3.38 -10.73
N THR A 305 8.45 -2.50 -11.10
CA THR A 305 8.90 -2.33 -12.49
C THR A 305 9.53 -3.58 -13.11
N ASP A 306 9.91 -4.55 -12.29
CA ASP A 306 10.49 -5.82 -12.73
C ASP A 306 9.41 -6.93 -12.80
N GLY A 307 8.15 -6.61 -12.49
CA GLY A 307 7.02 -7.55 -12.50
C GLY A 307 6.90 -8.40 -11.23
N HIS A 308 7.65 -8.10 -10.16
CA HIS A 308 7.58 -8.82 -8.89
C HIS A 308 6.48 -8.29 -7.98
N ARG A 309 5.93 -9.15 -7.14
CA ARG A 309 4.84 -8.79 -6.22
C ARG A 309 5.43 -8.22 -4.95
N VAL A 310 5.30 -6.90 -4.77
CA VAL A 310 5.99 -6.16 -3.73
C VAL A 310 5.08 -5.58 -2.66
N PHE A 311 5.68 -5.27 -1.50
CA PHE A 311 4.97 -4.74 -0.35
C PHE A 311 5.80 -3.72 0.43
N ILE A 312 5.14 -2.92 1.26
CA ILE A 312 5.76 -2.02 2.24
C ILE A 312 5.42 -2.45 3.66
N SER A 313 6.38 -2.38 4.58
CA SER A 313 6.19 -2.70 6.00
C SER A 313 7.24 -2.00 6.87
N SER A 314 6.96 -1.80 8.15
CA SER A 314 7.98 -1.32 9.09
C SER A 314 8.87 -2.45 9.58
N ARG A 315 10.20 -2.29 9.45
CA ARG A 315 11.19 -3.35 9.72
C ARG A 315 12.30 -2.89 10.64
N LYS A 316 12.85 -3.82 11.42
CA LYS A 316 13.93 -3.55 12.39
C LYS A 316 15.23 -3.18 11.70
N GLU A 317 15.53 -3.84 10.59
CA GLU A 317 16.80 -3.78 9.86
C GLU A 317 17.00 -2.43 9.16
N VAL A 318 15.91 -1.84 8.65
CA VAL A 318 15.87 -0.48 8.10
C VAL A 318 15.55 0.56 9.18
N ASN A 319 15.06 0.11 10.34
CA ASN A 319 14.55 0.97 11.41
C ASN A 319 13.40 1.85 10.93
N GLY A 320 12.38 1.27 10.31
CA GLY A 320 11.18 2.00 9.90
C GLY A 320 10.42 1.37 8.74
N PRO A 321 9.33 2.00 8.29
CA PRO A 321 8.60 1.67 7.07
C PRO A 321 9.50 1.68 5.83
N THR A 322 9.47 0.58 5.07
CA THR A 322 10.31 0.39 3.90
C THR A 322 9.69 -0.60 2.92
N MET A 323 9.86 -0.32 1.63
CA MET A 323 9.76 -1.29 0.53
C MET A 323 11.14 -1.85 0.15
N GLY A 324 12.19 -1.49 0.90
CA GLY A 324 13.58 -1.86 0.64
C GLY A 324 13.92 -3.32 0.91
N ASP A 325 15.08 -3.74 0.40
CA ASP A 325 15.48 -5.16 0.40
C ASP A 325 16.38 -5.54 1.59
N LYS A 326 16.71 -4.58 2.44
CA LYS A 326 17.49 -4.80 3.66
C LYS A 326 16.69 -5.63 4.66
N GLY A 327 17.30 -6.72 5.14
CA GLY A 327 16.63 -7.73 5.96
C GLY A 327 15.80 -8.75 5.16
N GLY A 328 15.81 -8.66 3.83
CA GLY A 328 15.08 -9.54 2.92
C GLY A 328 14.34 -8.73 1.86
N ALA A 329 14.38 -9.20 0.61
CA ALA A 329 13.69 -8.52 -0.48
C ALA A 329 12.18 -8.42 -0.22
N SER A 330 11.59 -7.26 -0.52
CA SER A 330 10.17 -6.97 -0.28
C SER A 330 9.23 -7.67 -1.26
N ARG A 331 9.45 -8.96 -1.50
CA ARG A 331 8.78 -9.76 -2.52
C ARG A 331 8.07 -10.95 -1.88
N ILE A 332 6.87 -11.27 -2.38
CA ILE A 332 6.08 -12.45 -1.94
C ILE A 332 6.07 -13.59 -2.96
N ASP A 333 6.55 -13.33 -4.17
CA ASP A 333 6.81 -14.31 -5.21
C ASP A 333 8.24 -14.85 -5.15
N GLY A 334 8.48 -15.98 -5.82
CA GLY A 334 9.78 -16.65 -5.83
C GLY A 334 10.16 -17.29 -4.48
N ASN A 335 11.47 -17.40 -4.24
CA ASN A 335 12.03 -18.16 -3.11
C ASN A 335 12.77 -17.27 -2.08
N GLY A 336 12.55 -15.96 -2.11
CA GLY A 336 13.15 -15.03 -1.14
C GLY A 336 12.60 -15.20 0.29
N PHE A 337 13.27 -14.56 1.24
CA PHE A 337 12.96 -14.66 2.68
C PHE A 337 11.46 -14.43 2.97
N TYR A 338 10.90 -13.28 2.61
CA TYR A 338 9.48 -12.99 2.86
C TYR A 338 8.53 -13.88 2.04
N ALA A 339 8.89 -14.19 0.80
CA ALA A 339 8.13 -15.10 -0.05
C ALA A 339 7.92 -16.47 0.62
N GLN A 340 8.97 -17.04 1.22
CA GLN A 340 8.89 -18.31 1.95
C GLN A 340 8.10 -18.22 3.26
N LEU A 341 7.93 -17.03 3.83
CA LEU A 341 7.31 -16.80 5.15
C LEU A 341 5.88 -16.24 5.07
N PHE A 342 5.38 -15.93 3.87
CA PHE A 342 4.01 -15.48 3.63
C PHE A 342 2.98 -16.58 3.94
N ARG A 343 1.92 -16.26 4.69
CA ARG A 343 0.91 -17.24 5.17
C ARG A 343 -0.53 -16.90 4.91
N SER A 344 -0.90 -15.63 4.91
CA SER A 344 -2.29 -15.23 4.71
C SER A 344 -2.39 -13.78 4.27
N ALA A 345 -3.56 -13.39 3.77
CA ALA A 345 -3.86 -12.02 3.39
C ALA A 345 -5.31 -11.65 3.72
N LYS A 346 -5.52 -10.38 4.09
CA LYS A 346 -6.84 -9.81 4.34
C LYS A 346 -7.04 -8.51 3.57
N ARG A 347 -8.28 -8.27 3.16
CA ARG A 347 -8.74 -6.99 2.60
C ARG A 347 -9.67 -6.32 3.59
N LEU A 348 -9.29 -5.13 4.08
CA LEU A 348 -10.00 -4.44 5.16
C LEU A 348 -11.34 -3.87 4.73
#